data_AF-A0A160T8F1-F1
#
_entry.id   AF-A0A160T8F1-F1
#
_cell.length_a   1.000
_cell.length_b   1.000
_cell.length_c   1.000
_cell.angle_alpha   90.00
_cell.angle_beta   90.00
_cell.angle_gamma   90.00
#
_symmetry.space_group_name_H-M   'P 1'
#
loop_
_entity.id
_entity.type
_entity.pdbx_description
1 polymer ?
#
loop_
_entity_poly.entity_id
_entity_poly.type
_entity_poly.pdbx_seq_one_letter_code
_entity_poly.pdbx_strand_id
1 'polypeptide(L)'
;MAKPRIVKKQHSRLLGDFLIDCSQDAAWTDKLKNLTLEGKLDTAVDGFPAEFLGFCPEAEYLKLQYCIERVELADVPRAASCWWPVDENTHYYVCYPAQFPQTTVFMAMDFDEHGACCN
;
A
#
# COMPACT_ATOMS: atom_id res chain seq x y z
N MET A 1 -10.46 -22.92 -11.45
CA MET A 1 -9.86 -22.49 -10.17
C MET A 1 -8.34 -22.44 -10.35
N ALA A 2 -7.69 -21.29 -10.13
CA ALA A 2 -6.24 -21.16 -10.32
C ALA A 2 -5.48 -21.97 -9.25
N LYS A 3 -4.28 -22.47 -9.57
CA LYS A 3 -3.46 -23.22 -8.61
C LYS A 3 -2.99 -22.29 -7.47
N PRO A 4 -2.96 -22.71 -6.20
CA PRO A 4 -2.57 -21.85 -5.07
C PRO A 4 -1.21 -21.16 -5.24
N ARG A 5 -0.24 -21.87 -5.83
CA ARG A 5 1.07 -21.33 -6.24
C ARG A 5 0.96 -20.07 -7.12
N ILE A 6 0.01 -20.08 -8.06
CA ILE A 6 -0.18 -18.99 -9.03
C ILE A 6 -0.80 -17.78 -8.33
N VAL A 7 -1.80 -18.02 -7.48
CA VAL A 7 -2.44 -16.97 -6.66
C VAL A 7 -1.42 -16.28 -5.77
N LYS A 8 -0.58 -17.05 -5.04
CA LYS A 8 0.49 -16.48 -4.22
C LYS A 8 1.46 -15.61 -5.03
N LYS A 9 1.82 -16.03 -6.25
CA LYS A 9 2.69 -15.22 -7.13
C LYS A 9 2.03 -13.91 -7.56
N GLN A 10 0.72 -13.93 -7.83
CA GLN A 10 0.00 -12.72 -8.21
C GLN A 10 -0.12 -11.73 -7.06
N HIS A 11 -0.35 -12.22 -5.84
CA HIS A 11 -0.28 -11.36 -4.65
C HIS A 11 1.04 -10.59 -4.57
N SER A 12 2.18 -11.29 -4.70
CA SER A 12 3.48 -10.62 -4.62
C SER A 12 3.75 -9.69 -5.81
N ARG A 13 3.27 -10.05 -7.00
CA ARG A 13 3.48 -9.28 -8.22
C ARG A 13 2.75 -7.93 -8.19
N LEU A 14 1.49 -7.93 -7.77
CA LEU A 14 0.63 -6.75 -7.85
C LEU A 14 0.68 -5.89 -6.59
N LEU A 15 1.40 -6.31 -5.54
CA LEU A 15 1.43 -5.63 -4.25
C LEU A 15 1.99 -4.21 -4.35
N GLY A 16 3.06 -4.03 -5.12
CA GLY A 16 3.68 -2.71 -5.33
C GLY A 16 2.75 -1.79 -6.11
N ASP A 17 2.20 -2.27 -7.22
CA ASP A 17 1.27 -1.53 -8.07
C ASP A 17 0.03 -1.10 -7.28
N PHE A 18 -0.55 -2.00 -6.48
CA PHE A 18 -1.66 -1.69 -5.58
C PHE A 18 -1.32 -0.56 -4.60
N LEU A 19 -0.18 -0.64 -3.93
CA LEU A 19 0.21 0.37 -2.94
C LEU A 19 0.46 1.75 -3.57
N ILE A 20 1.04 1.78 -4.78
CA ILE A 20 1.24 3.01 -5.56
C ILE A 20 -0.11 3.59 -6.01
N ASP A 21 -1.02 2.77 -6.51
CA ASP A 21 -2.34 3.23 -6.94
C ASP A 21 -3.14 3.78 -5.75
N CYS A 22 -3.03 3.17 -4.56
CA CYS A 22 -3.63 3.71 -3.35
C CYS A 22 -3.10 5.11 -2.98
N SER A 23 -1.82 5.43 -3.27
CA SER A 23 -1.26 6.75 -2.98
C SER A 23 -1.60 7.81 -4.04
N GLN A 24 -2.23 7.42 -5.15
CA GLN A 24 -2.61 8.32 -6.25
C GLN A 24 -4.12 8.45 -6.41
N ASP A 25 -4.89 7.43 -6.04
CA ASP A 25 -6.34 7.48 -5.98
C ASP A 25 -6.78 8.41 -4.84
N ALA A 26 -7.64 9.39 -5.15
CA ALA A 26 -8.03 10.43 -4.20
C ALA A 26 -8.72 9.86 -2.95
N ALA A 27 -9.60 8.87 -3.12
CA ALA A 27 -10.33 8.28 -2.00
C ALA A 27 -9.41 7.45 -1.09
N TRP A 28 -8.47 6.71 -1.68
CA TRP A 28 -7.47 5.96 -0.91
C TRP A 28 -6.43 6.85 -0.26
N THR A 29 -5.99 7.89 -0.95
CA THR A 29 -5.08 8.90 -0.42
C THR A 29 -5.68 9.55 0.83
N ASP A 30 -6.95 9.94 0.80
CA ASP A 30 -7.63 10.48 1.97
C ASP A 30 -7.71 9.46 3.12
N LYS A 31 -7.99 8.18 2.82
CA LYS A 31 -7.98 7.12 3.83
C LYS A 31 -6.60 6.94 4.45
N LEU A 32 -5.54 6.97 3.65
CA LEU A 32 -4.15 6.85 4.11
C LEU A 32 -3.76 8.04 4.99
N LYS A 33 -4.03 9.28 4.55
CA LYS A 33 -3.77 10.50 5.34
C LYS A 33 -4.43 10.43 6.72
N ASN A 34 -5.66 9.95 6.78
CA ASN A 34 -6.44 9.84 8.01
C ASN A 34 -6.21 8.54 8.80
N LEU A 35 -5.38 7.63 8.30
CA LEU A 35 -5.09 6.38 8.99
C LEU A 35 -4.28 6.68 10.26
N THR A 36 -4.80 6.26 11.41
CA THR A 36 -4.08 6.38 12.68
C THR A 36 -2.89 5.43 12.69
N LEU A 37 -1.88 5.73 13.52
CA LEU A 37 -0.79 4.79 13.77
C LEU A 37 -1.35 3.44 14.25
N GLU A 38 -0.79 2.34 13.78
CA GLU A 38 -1.29 0.95 13.95
C GLU A 38 -2.71 0.72 13.41
N GLY A 39 -3.28 1.71 12.71
CA GLY A 39 -4.53 1.57 11.98
C GLY A 39 -4.34 0.73 10.71
N LYS A 40 -5.43 0.10 10.26
CA LYS A 40 -5.43 -0.81 9.11
C LYS A 40 -6.52 -0.45 8.10
N LEU A 41 -6.17 -0.47 6.82
CA LEU A 41 -7.09 -0.52 5.68
C LEU A 41 -7.05 -1.91 5.06
N ASP A 42 -8.19 -2.42 4.62
CA ASP A 42 -8.30 -3.77 4.07
C ASP A 42 -9.22 -3.78 2.85
N THR A 43 -8.70 -4.21 1.72
CA THR A 43 -9.47 -4.30 0.47
C THR A 43 -10.74 -5.17 0.58
N ALA A 44 -10.83 -6.08 1.56
CA ALA A 44 -12.04 -6.85 1.82
C ALA A 44 -13.20 -5.99 2.36
N VAL A 45 -12.89 -4.84 2.97
CA VAL A 45 -13.85 -3.88 3.53
C VAL A 45 -13.92 -2.62 2.66
N ASP A 46 -12.76 -2.10 2.28
CA ASP A 46 -12.58 -0.84 1.58
C ASP A 46 -12.74 -0.93 0.06
N GLY A 47 -12.76 -2.15 -0.50
CA GLY A 47 -12.67 -2.39 -1.94
C GLY A 47 -11.25 -2.17 -2.47
N PHE A 48 -11.09 -2.11 -3.79
CA PHE A 48 -9.83 -1.70 -4.43
C PHE A 48 -9.98 -0.29 -4.99
N PRO A 49 -8.89 0.47 -5.21
CA PRO A 49 -8.91 1.65 -6.06
C PRO A 49 -9.52 1.32 -7.43
N ALA A 50 -10.34 2.21 -7.98
CA ALA A 50 -11.06 1.93 -9.23
C ALA A 50 -10.08 1.78 -10.41
N GLU A 51 -9.05 2.63 -10.46
CA GLU A 51 -8.03 2.58 -11.50
C GLU A 51 -7.21 1.29 -11.44
N PHE A 52 -6.85 0.84 -10.24
CA PHE A 52 -6.13 -0.43 -10.04
C PHE A 52 -6.89 -1.61 -10.66
N LEU A 53 -8.21 -1.71 -10.46
CA LEU A 53 -9.02 -2.78 -11.07
C LEU A 53 -9.17 -2.62 -12.60
N GLY A 54 -9.08 -1.38 -13.11
CA GLY A 54 -9.06 -1.13 -14.54
C GLY A 54 -7.82 -1.73 -15.22
N PHE A 55 -6.65 -1.64 -14.57
CA PHE A 55 -5.40 -2.20 -15.08
C PHE A 55 -5.16 -3.66 -14.68
N CYS A 56 -5.63 -4.06 -13.50
CA CYS A 56 -5.41 -5.38 -12.90
C CYS A 56 -6.73 -6.10 -12.55
N PRO A 57 -7.62 -6.35 -13.53
CA PRO A 57 -8.90 -7.01 -13.27
C PRO A 57 -8.75 -8.43 -12.70
N GLU A 58 -7.60 -9.07 -12.89
CA GLU A 58 -7.29 -10.36 -12.28
C GLU A 58 -7.32 -10.33 -10.75
N ALA A 59 -7.13 -9.17 -10.12
CA ALA A 59 -7.18 -9.04 -8.67
C ALA A 59 -8.56 -9.43 -8.12
N GLU A 60 -9.63 -9.03 -8.82
CA GLU A 60 -11.00 -9.37 -8.45
C GLU A 60 -11.32 -10.85 -8.77
N TYR A 61 -10.99 -11.29 -9.99
CA TYR A 61 -11.21 -12.68 -10.42
C TYR A 61 -10.51 -13.70 -9.50
N LEU A 62 -9.30 -13.39 -9.05
CA LEU A 62 -8.51 -14.25 -8.15
C LEU A 62 -8.87 -14.03 -6.67
N LYS A 63 -9.75 -13.09 -6.36
CA LYS A 63 -10.12 -12.70 -4.99
C LYS A 63 -8.90 -12.34 -4.15
N LEU A 64 -7.98 -11.57 -4.74
CA LEU A 64 -6.84 -11.04 -4.03
C LEU A 64 -7.33 -10.06 -2.97
N GLN A 65 -6.61 -9.99 -1.86
CA GLN A 65 -6.88 -9.11 -0.75
C GLN A 65 -5.56 -8.61 -0.20
N TYR A 66 -5.47 -7.29 -0.04
CA TYR A 66 -4.33 -6.60 0.54
C TYR A 66 -4.77 -5.78 1.75
N CYS A 67 -3.80 -5.56 2.62
CA CYS A 67 -3.92 -4.71 3.79
C CYS A 67 -2.84 -3.64 3.72
N ILE A 68 -3.15 -2.45 4.21
CA ILE A 68 -2.18 -1.38 4.45
C ILE A 68 -2.29 -0.98 5.91
N GLU A 69 -1.17 -0.93 6.61
CA GLU A 69 -1.09 -0.45 7.98
C GLU A 69 -0.14 0.73 8.09
N ARG A 70 -0.48 1.68 8.94
CA ARG A 70 0.44 2.77 9.30
C ARG A 70 1.33 2.32 10.45
N VAL A 71 2.63 2.49 10.29
CA VAL A 71 3.65 2.03 11.25
C VAL A 71 4.59 3.17 11.62
N GLU A 72 5.39 2.96 12.67
CA GLU A 72 6.48 3.89 12.99
C GLU A 72 7.71 3.56 12.13
N LEU A 73 8.58 4.56 11.94
CA LEU A 73 9.88 4.34 11.28
C LEU A 73 10.70 3.24 11.98
N ALA A 74 10.55 3.09 13.30
CA ALA A 74 11.23 2.08 14.10
C ALA A 74 10.85 0.64 13.73
N ASP A 75 9.63 0.44 13.20
CA ASP A 75 9.13 -0.87 12.76
C ASP A 75 9.54 -1.20 11.32
N VAL A 76 10.03 -0.20 10.57
CA VAL A 76 10.48 -0.39 9.19
C VAL A 76 11.89 -0.99 9.19
N PRO A 77 12.12 -2.12 8.51
CA PRO A 77 13.45 -2.71 8.40
C PRO A 77 14.44 -1.70 7.81
N ARG A 78 15.62 -1.57 8.42
CA ARG A 78 16.66 -0.64 7.95
C ARG A 78 17.00 -0.82 6.47
N ALA A 79 16.96 -2.06 5.96
CA ALA A 79 17.20 -2.34 4.55
C ALA A 79 16.14 -1.71 3.62
N ALA A 80 14.91 -1.50 4.10
CA ALA A 80 13.84 -0.85 3.38
C ALA A 80 13.86 0.68 3.54
N SER A 81 14.24 1.20 4.72
CA SER A 81 14.19 2.64 5.05
C SER A 81 15.50 3.41 4.88
N CYS A 82 16.62 2.76 4.55
CA CYS A 82 17.98 3.35 4.63
C CYS A 82 18.24 4.62 3.78
N TRP A 83 17.33 5.00 2.89
CA TRP A 83 17.46 6.19 2.04
C TRP A 83 16.24 7.10 2.05
N TRP A 84 15.27 6.86 2.94
CA TRP A 84 14.04 7.63 2.94
C TRP A 84 14.31 9.05 3.46
N PRO A 85 13.85 10.09 2.75
CA PRO A 85 13.74 11.41 3.35
C PRO A 85 12.74 11.30 4.50
N VAL A 86 13.12 11.86 5.66
CA VAL A 86 12.29 11.87 6.86
C VAL A 86 12.04 13.32 7.21
N ASP A 87 10.79 13.74 7.10
CA ASP A 87 10.27 15.01 7.60
C ASP A 87 9.17 14.77 8.65
N GLU A 88 8.63 15.85 9.21
CA GLU A 88 7.61 15.80 10.26
C GLU A 88 6.28 15.21 9.77
N ASN A 89 6.01 15.27 8.46
CA ASN A 89 4.74 14.86 7.85
C ASN A 89 4.82 13.53 7.11
N THR A 90 6.01 12.91 7.05
CA THR A 90 6.23 11.62 6.41
C THR A 90 5.49 10.54 7.18
N HIS A 91 4.54 9.90 6.50
CA HIS A 91 3.85 8.71 6.99
C HIS A 91 4.55 7.45 6.48
N TYR A 92 4.65 6.43 7.34
CA TYR A 92 5.22 5.13 6.96
C TYR A 92 4.13 4.07 6.93
N TYR A 93 4.15 3.26 5.89
CA TYR A 93 3.18 2.21 5.68
C TYR A 93 3.85 0.88 5.41
N VAL A 94 3.21 -0.18 5.88
CA VAL A 94 3.47 -1.56 5.44
C VAL A 94 2.25 -2.05 4.68
N CYS A 95 2.48 -2.62 3.50
CA CYS A 95 1.44 -3.26 2.71
C CYS A 95 1.75 -4.73 2.53
N TYR A 96 0.71 -5.57 2.64
CA TYR A 96 0.86 -7.01 2.55
C TYR A 96 -0.43 -7.70 2.08
N PRO A 97 -0.33 -8.88 1.44
CA PRO A 97 -1.48 -9.72 1.14
C PRO A 97 -2.08 -10.30 2.41
N ALA A 98 -3.39 -10.16 2.60
CA ALA A 98 -4.10 -10.64 3.80
C ALA A 98 -3.84 -12.13 4.09
N GLN A 99 -3.70 -12.94 3.04
CA GLN A 99 -3.46 -14.39 3.12
C GLN A 99 -1.98 -14.75 3.27
N PHE A 100 -1.06 -13.82 2.98
CA PHE A 100 0.38 -14.05 2.94
C PHE A 100 1.15 -12.87 3.57
N PRO A 101 0.92 -12.54 4.85
CA PRO A 101 1.44 -11.34 5.48
C PRO A 101 2.97 -11.28 5.55
N GLN A 102 3.68 -12.40 5.41
CA GLN A 102 5.14 -12.43 5.31
C GLN A 102 5.70 -11.80 4.01
N THR A 103 4.87 -11.62 2.99
CA THR A 103 5.24 -10.87 1.79
C THR A 103 4.81 -9.42 1.99
N THR A 104 5.74 -8.57 2.39
CA THR A 104 5.45 -7.15 2.64
C THR A 104 6.28 -6.23 1.75
N VAL A 105 5.74 -5.05 1.51
CA VAL A 105 6.48 -3.89 1.00
C VAL A 105 6.23 -2.73 1.94
N PHE A 106 7.21 -1.84 2.04
CA PHE A 106 7.12 -0.66 2.89
C PHE A 106 7.19 0.59 2.01
N MET A 107 6.47 1.63 2.39
CA MET A 107 6.48 2.91 1.68
C MET A 107 6.42 4.08 2.65
N ALA A 108 7.30 5.04 2.46
CA ALA A 108 7.18 6.37 3.05
C ALA A 108 6.39 7.26 2.08
N MET A 109 5.45 8.04 2.62
CA MET A 109 4.67 9.00 1.84
C MET A 109 4.65 10.35 2.56
N ASP A 110 5.03 11.39 1.83
CA ASP A 110 4.68 12.77 2.17
C ASP A 110 3.43 13.14 1.35
N PHE A 111 2.44 13.71 2.01
CA PHE A 111 1.14 14.05 1.43
C PHE A 111 0.95 15.56 1.25
N ASP A 112 1.93 16.36 1.64
CA ASP A 112 1.92 17.81 1.42
C ASP A 112 2.20 18.11 -0.05
N GLU A 113 1.46 19.07 -0.61
CA GLU A 113 1.78 19.61 -1.93
C GLU A 113 3.13 20.34 -1.83
N HIS A 114 4.12 19.88 -2.58
CA HIS A 114 5.38 20.60 -2.81
C HIS A 114 5.20 21.93 -3.60
N GLY A 115 4.06 22.60 -3.47
CA GLY A 115 3.76 23.89 -4.12
C GLY A 115 4.73 25.01 -3.75
N ALA A 116 5.51 24.84 -2.68
CA ALA A 116 6.56 25.78 -2.26
C ALA A 116 7.99 25.41 -2.72
N CYS A 117 8.22 24.25 -3.34
CA CYS A 117 9.57 23.80 -3.72
C CYS A 117 10.08 24.37 -5.06
N CYS A 118 9.21 25.03 -5.84
CA CYS A 118 9.52 25.52 -7.18
C CYS A 118 9.43 27.06 -7.33
N ASN A 119 9.59 27.83 -6.24
CA ASN A 119 9.72 29.29 -6.30
C ASN A 119 11.17 29.74 -6.06
#